data_AF-G4RQ83-F1
#
_entry.id   AF-G4RQ83-F1
#
_cell.length_a   1.000
_cell.length_b   1.000
_cell.length_c   1.000
_cell.angle_alpha   90.00
_cell.angle_beta   90.00
_cell.angle_gamma   90.00
#
_symmetry.space_group_name_H-M   'P 1'
#
loop_
_entity.id
_entity.type
_entity.pdbx_description
1 polymer ?
#
loop_
_entity_poly.entity_id
_entity_poly.type
_entity_poly.pdbx_seq_one_letter_code
_entity_poly.pdbx_strand_id
1 'polypeptide(L)'
;MFAYILAARAVYALMWFYLAPLLPAMIQDFSVPPSESGLMPAFFIIGAAAAQIPASWIGSKIGDIRTAGLGLFTLGIGSSLVATSPNWWTALAFRAISGVGAGLFFSTAGAALVALRPRSAGSALGWYNASFNIGAFAGYYWGYAAHLLGWRAAALAPALLAVAMSAPLIKEPGLRSSASLSWRAAKLGLASFPIWGAAYAANSLTATWLHFYRGVPASAAGAISSATMASGLLGGMLGSIYDRVRNKRAVPFYSAFLTAVAMAALPLAPAEISPLLVFSYGLGYTVYITSIYAMGAKLGNPSAALAVINVIDMSLGMGFSYVFSYTMELNPAIPWAILSALALISATATLRGAD
;
A
#
# COMPACT_ATOMS: atom_id res chain seq x y z
N MET A 1 9.16 19.05 9.20
CA MET A 1 8.15 18.64 8.20
C MET A 1 8.37 17.24 7.63
N PHE A 2 9.51 16.94 6.99
CA PHE A 2 9.76 15.63 6.35
C PHE A 2 9.47 14.41 7.27
N ALA A 3 10.13 14.34 8.44
CA ALA A 3 9.91 13.26 9.41
C ALA A 3 8.46 13.22 9.94
N TYR A 4 7.80 14.37 10.01
CA TYR A 4 6.43 14.47 10.46
C TYR A 4 5.45 13.85 9.45
N ILE A 5 5.65 14.09 8.15
CA ILE A 5 4.85 13.46 7.08
C ILE A 5 5.04 11.92 7.10
N LEU A 6 6.26 11.44 7.40
CA LEU A 6 6.53 10.01 7.56
C LEU A 6 5.80 9.42 8.79
N ALA A 7 5.83 10.11 9.93
CA ALA A 7 5.07 9.68 11.11
C ALA A 7 3.56 9.67 10.83
N ALA A 8 3.04 10.70 10.16
CA ALA A 8 1.65 10.77 9.70
C ALA A 8 1.30 9.62 8.73
N ARG A 9 2.24 9.23 7.86
CA ARG A 9 2.08 8.08 6.97
C ARG A 9 1.99 6.75 7.73
N ALA A 10 2.70 6.59 8.85
CA ALA A 10 2.56 5.42 9.69
C ALA A 10 1.18 5.36 10.37
N VAL A 11 0.68 6.48 10.92
CA VAL A 11 -0.68 6.53 11.49
C VAL A 11 -1.75 6.28 10.42
N TYR A 12 -1.60 6.90 9.25
CA TYR A 12 -2.43 6.63 8.08
C TYR A 12 -2.51 5.12 7.77
N ALA A 13 -1.37 4.42 7.80
CA ALA A 13 -1.31 3.02 7.43
C ALA A 13 -1.86 2.10 8.52
N LEU A 14 -1.67 2.45 9.78
CA LEU A 14 -2.37 1.79 10.89
C LEU A 14 -3.89 1.85 10.66
N MET A 15 -4.40 3.00 10.24
CA MET A 15 -5.83 3.21 9.97
C MET A 15 -6.38 2.48 8.74
N TRP A 16 -5.50 1.99 7.86
CA TRP A 16 -5.91 1.08 6.79
C TRP A 16 -6.33 -0.29 7.34
N PHE A 17 -5.61 -0.80 8.35
CA PHE A 17 -5.69 -2.21 8.74
C PHE A 17 -6.23 -2.46 10.15
N TYR A 18 -6.31 -1.45 11.03
CA TYR A 18 -6.74 -1.63 12.44
C TYR A 18 -8.13 -2.26 12.63
N LEU A 19 -9.06 -2.11 11.67
CA LEU A 19 -10.38 -2.73 11.75
C LEU A 19 -10.35 -4.24 11.49
N ALA A 20 -9.36 -4.76 10.77
CA ALA A 20 -9.28 -6.18 10.44
C ALA A 20 -9.36 -7.09 11.68
N PRO A 21 -8.56 -6.87 12.75
CA PRO A 21 -8.70 -7.64 13.99
C PRO A 21 -9.97 -7.30 14.81
N LEU A 22 -10.66 -6.20 14.51
CA LEU A 22 -11.88 -5.76 15.20
C LEU A 22 -13.16 -6.34 14.58
N LEU A 23 -13.11 -6.78 13.32
CA LEU A 23 -14.26 -7.21 12.53
C LEU A 23 -15.11 -8.29 13.21
N PRO A 24 -14.55 -9.37 13.81
CA PRO A 24 -15.38 -10.38 14.47
C PRO A 24 -16.28 -9.82 15.57
N ALA A 25 -15.75 -8.90 16.39
CA ALA A 25 -16.50 -8.24 17.46
C ALA A 25 -17.58 -7.30 16.89
N MET A 26 -17.28 -6.57 15.81
CA MET A 26 -18.26 -5.71 15.13
C MET A 26 -19.43 -6.50 14.55
N ILE A 27 -19.15 -7.64 13.92
CA ILE A 27 -20.18 -8.51 13.31
C ILE A 27 -21.13 -9.04 14.37
N GLN A 28 -20.60 -9.47 15.52
CA GLN A 28 -21.40 -9.91 16.66
C GLN A 28 -22.23 -8.75 17.24
N ASP A 29 -21.60 -7.60 17.49
CA ASP A 29 -22.26 -6.42 18.07
C ASP A 29 -23.39 -5.87 17.18
N PHE A 30 -23.18 -5.83 15.86
CA PHE A 30 -24.21 -5.40 14.90
C PHE A 30 -25.15 -6.51 14.47
N SER A 31 -24.95 -7.75 14.92
CA SER A 31 -25.78 -8.92 14.57
C SER A 31 -25.94 -9.12 13.06
N VAL A 32 -24.86 -8.96 12.30
CA VAL A 32 -24.86 -9.15 10.83
C VAL A 32 -24.22 -10.48 10.44
N PRO A 33 -24.55 -11.05 9.25
CA PRO A 33 -23.89 -12.25 8.77
C PRO A 33 -22.38 -12.04 8.54
N PRO A 34 -21.51 -13.03 8.81
CA PRO A 34 -20.09 -12.94 8.53
C PRO A 34 -19.73 -12.65 7.06
N SER A 35 -20.62 -13.00 6.12
CA SER A 35 -20.48 -12.68 4.69
C SER A 35 -20.36 -11.18 4.41
N GLU A 36 -20.91 -10.34 5.29
CA GLU A 36 -20.88 -8.88 5.15
C GLU A 36 -19.50 -8.28 5.47
N SER A 37 -18.62 -9.02 6.15
CA SER A 37 -17.30 -8.53 6.60
C SER A 37 -16.43 -7.95 5.48
N GLY A 38 -16.57 -8.48 4.25
CA GLY A 38 -15.87 -8.01 3.06
C GLY A 38 -16.28 -6.60 2.61
N LEU A 39 -17.47 -6.11 3.00
CA LEU A 39 -17.91 -4.77 2.64
C LEU A 39 -17.09 -3.68 3.34
N MET A 40 -16.56 -3.94 4.53
CA MET A 40 -15.81 -2.96 5.31
C MET A 40 -14.53 -2.47 4.57
N PRO A 41 -13.62 -3.34 4.11
CA PRO A 41 -12.52 -2.90 3.25
C PRO A 41 -13.00 -2.40 1.88
N ALA A 42 -14.09 -2.94 1.31
CA ALA A 42 -14.60 -2.50 0.02
C ALA A 42 -15.05 -1.02 0.01
N PHE A 43 -15.86 -0.60 0.99
CA PHE A 43 -16.32 0.78 1.12
C PHE A 43 -15.15 1.76 1.34
N PHE A 44 -14.13 1.33 2.08
CA PHE A 44 -12.90 2.10 2.23
C PHE A 44 -12.18 2.32 0.89
N ILE A 45 -12.03 1.27 0.09
CA ILE A 45 -11.37 1.33 -1.22
C ILE A 45 -12.19 2.19 -2.20
N ILE A 46 -13.52 2.11 -2.18
CA ILE A 46 -14.40 2.96 -2.99
C ILE A 46 -14.13 4.44 -2.68
N GLY A 47 -14.11 4.82 -1.40
CA GLY A 47 -13.80 6.18 -0.99
C GLY A 47 -12.39 6.63 -1.40
N ALA A 48 -11.40 5.76 -1.23
CA ALA A 48 -10.00 6.06 -1.58
C ALA A 48 -9.82 6.22 -3.10
N ALA A 49 -10.41 5.34 -3.90
CA ALA A 49 -10.37 5.42 -5.36
C ALA A 49 -11.03 6.70 -5.87
N ALA A 50 -12.18 7.08 -5.32
CA ALA A 50 -12.90 8.30 -5.70
C ALA A 50 -12.09 9.57 -5.42
N ALA A 51 -11.25 9.58 -4.39
CA ALA A 51 -10.53 10.78 -3.93
C ALA A 51 -9.10 10.92 -4.46
N GLN A 52 -8.44 9.83 -4.87
CA GLN A 52 -7.02 9.85 -5.27
C GLN A 52 -6.70 10.80 -6.42
N ILE A 53 -7.51 10.80 -7.49
CA ILE A 53 -7.30 11.71 -8.63
C ILE A 53 -7.66 13.16 -8.24
N PRO A 54 -8.85 13.44 -7.65
CA PRO A 54 -9.21 14.78 -7.18
C PRO A 54 -8.20 15.40 -6.19
N ALA A 55 -7.52 14.57 -5.38
CA ALA A 55 -6.50 15.02 -4.43
C ALA A 55 -5.45 15.91 -5.10
N SER A 56 -5.04 15.56 -6.33
CA SER A 56 -4.01 16.28 -7.08
C SER A 56 -4.50 17.67 -7.52
N TRP A 57 -5.79 17.78 -7.86
CA TRP A 57 -6.42 19.06 -8.18
C TRP A 57 -6.57 19.95 -6.94
N ILE A 58 -6.98 19.40 -5.81
CA ILE A 58 -7.05 20.13 -4.53
C ILE A 58 -5.65 20.59 -4.14
N GLY A 59 -4.65 19.71 -4.22
CA GLY A 59 -3.23 20.00 -4.01
C GLY A 59 -2.71 21.16 -4.85
N SER A 60 -3.14 21.26 -6.12
CA SER A 60 -2.77 22.40 -6.97
C SER A 60 -3.27 23.76 -6.47
N LYS A 61 -4.42 23.78 -5.78
CA LYS A 61 -5.06 25.01 -5.30
C LYS A 61 -4.57 25.43 -3.92
N ILE A 62 -4.56 24.50 -2.97
CA ILE A 62 -4.29 24.80 -1.56
C ILE A 62 -2.93 24.31 -1.08
N GLY A 63 -2.25 23.52 -1.91
CA GLY A 63 -0.92 22.94 -1.69
C GLY A 63 -0.95 21.49 -1.17
N ASP A 64 0.07 20.72 -1.54
CA ASP A 64 0.13 19.26 -1.33
C ASP A 64 0.19 18.88 0.16
N ILE A 65 0.93 19.61 1.01
CA ILE A 65 1.04 19.30 2.45
C ILE A 65 -0.29 19.55 3.16
N ARG A 66 -0.95 20.68 2.86
CA ARG A 66 -2.25 20.99 3.44
C ARG A 66 -3.32 20.00 2.98
N THR A 67 -3.26 19.58 1.73
CA THR A 67 -4.20 18.59 1.19
C THR A 67 -3.99 17.23 1.86
N ALA A 68 -2.74 16.82 2.08
CA ALA A 68 -2.43 15.64 2.90
C ALA A 68 -2.98 15.80 4.33
N GLY A 69 -2.80 16.96 4.95
CA GLY A 69 -3.36 17.26 6.26
C GLY A 69 -4.88 17.11 6.31
N LEU A 70 -5.60 17.68 5.35
CA LEU A 70 -7.06 17.51 5.24
C LEU A 70 -7.44 16.04 5.03
N GLY A 71 -6.69 15.30 4.21
CA GLY A 71 -6.88 13.87 4.04
C GLY A 71 -6.74 13.08 5.34
N LEU A 72 -5.69 13.35 6.12
CA LEU A 72 -5.49 12.71 7.43
C LEU A 72 -6.60 13.08 8.42
N PHE A 73 -7.05 14.34 8.40
CA PHE A 73 -8.18 14.80 9.21
C PHE A 73 -9.47 14.06 8.85
N THR A 74 -9.82 13.99 7.56
CA THR A 74 -11.01 13.28 7.08
C THR A 74 -10.93 11.78 7.39
N LEU A 75 -9.75 11.17 7.26
CA LEU A 75 -9.50 9.78 7.63
C LEU A 75 -9.76 9.57 9.14
N GLY A 76 -9.23 10.46 9.98
CA GLY A 76 -9.45 10.52 11.43
C GLY A 76 -10.94 10.63 11.78
N ILE A 77 -11.62 11.66 11.29
CA ILE A 77 -13.04 11.89 11.58
C ILE A 77 -13.91 10.74 11.09
N GLY A 78 -13.72 10.26 9.86
CA GLY A 78 -14.45 9.12 9.33
C GLY A 78 -14.30 7.88 10.22
N SER A 79 -13.10 7.63 10.74
CA SER A 79 -12.83 6.47 11.60
C SER A 79 -13.38 6.64 13.01
N SER A 80 -13.40 7.86 13.55
CA SER A 80 -14.12 8.17 14.80
C SER A 80 -15.62 7.92 14.65
N LEU A 81 -16.19 8.30 13.50
CA LEU A 81 -17.60 8.07 13.21
C LEU A 81 -17.94 6.57 13.08
N VAL A 82 -17.03 5.75 12.54
CA VAL A 82 -17.15 4.28 12.55
C VAL A 82 -17.23 3.75 13.98
N ALA A 83 -16.36 4.23 14.88
CA ALA A 83 -16.36 3.80 16.29
C ALA A 83 -17.68 4.14 17.02
N THR A 84 -18.36 5.22 16.65
CA THR A 84 -19.63 5.65 17.23
C THR A 84 -20.86 5.24 16.41
N SER A 85 -20.69 4.37 15.41
CA SER A 85 -21.78 4.01 14.52
C SER A 85 -22.85 3.15 15.23
N PRO A 86 -24.15 3.42 14.98
CA PRO A 86 -25.24 2.69 15.63
C PRO A 86 -25.60 1.37 14.92
N ASN A 87 -25.21 1.21 13.66
CA ASN A 87 -25.47 0.00 12.87
C ASN A 87 -24.41 -0.19 11.79
N TRP A 88 -24.36 -1.40 11.22
CA TRP A 88 -23.40 -1.82 10.21
C TRP A 88 -23.39 -0.92 8.96
N TRP A 89 -24.55 -0.58 8.42
CA TRP A 89 -24.66 0.22 7.19
C TRP A 89 -24.14 1.65 7.38
N THR A 90 -24.42 2.25 8.53
CA THR A 90 -23.85 3.54 8.92
C THR A 90 -22.32 3.45 9.09
N ALA A 91 -21.82 2.36 9.67
CA ALA A 91 -20.38 2.10 9.77
C ALA A 91 -19.72 2.03 8.38
N LEU A 92 -20.33 1.34 7.42
CA LEU A 92 -19.83 1.25 6.04
C LEU A 92 -19.78 2.62 5.35
N ALA A 93 -20.83 3.45 5.50
CA ALA A 93 -20.86 4.80 4.95
C ALA A 93 -19.72 5.67 5.52
N PHE A 94 -19.51 5.64 6.84
CA PHE A 94 -18.40 6.34 7.49
C PHE A 94 -17.03 5.79 7.12
N ARG A 95 -16.96 4.48 6.83
CA ARG A 95 -15.74 3.86 6.31
C ARG A 95 -15.39 4.34 4.91
N ALA A 96 -16.39 4.63 4.05
CA ALA A 96 -16.14 5.28 2.77
C ALA A 96 -15.61 6.72 2.93
N ILE A 97 -16.12 7.48 3.91
CA ILE A 97 -15.55 8.81 4.25
C ILE A 97 -14.09 8.68 4.68
N SER A 98 -13.78 7.68 5.50
CA SER A 98 -12.39 7.37 5.88
C SER A 98 -11.52 7.09 4.64
N GLY A 99 -12.07 6.34 3.68
CA GLY A 99 -11.45 6.08 2.38
C GLY A 99 -11.14 7.36 1.61
N VAL A 100 -12.07 8.30 1.54
CA VAL A 100 -11.85 9.62 0.89
C VAL A 100 -10.63 10.32 1.50
N GLY A 101 -10.55 10.37 2.83
CA GLY A 101 -9.37 10.90 3.52
C GLY A 101 -8.07 10.18 3.13
N ALA A 102 -8.15 8.85 2.99
CA ALA A 102 -7.02 8.04 2.58
C ALA A 102 -6.54 8.34 1.15
N GLY A 103 -7.46 8.59 0.22
CA GLY A 103 -7.13 8.98 -1.16
C GLY A 103 -6.53 10.38 -1.26
N LEU A 104 -7.01 11.33 -0.44
CA LEU A 104 -6.47 12.69 -0.38
C LEU A 104 -5.02 12.73 0.11
N PHE A 105 -4.65 11.87 1.05
CA PHE A 105 -3.33 11.86 1.68
C PHE A 105 -2.24 11.20 0.83
N PHE A 106 -2.52 10.07 0.19
CA PHE A 106 -1.48 9.21 -0.41
C PHE A 106 -0.58 9.96 -1.42
N SER A 107 -1.17 10.50 -2.47
CA SER A 107 -0.42 11.11 -3.57
C SER A 107 0.20 12.46 -3.19
N THR A 108 -0.52 13.26 -2.40
CA THR A 108 -0.09 14.62 -2.00
C THR A 108 1.02 14.57 -0.95
N ALA A 109 0.97 13.65 0.02
CA ALA A 109 2.05 13.45 0.97
C ALA A 109 3.33 12.92 0.28
N GLY A 110 3.19 11.99 -0.67
CA GLY A 110 4.31 11.50 -1.48
C GLY A 110 4.98 12.61 -2.28
N ALA A 111 4.17 13.44 -2.96
CA ALA A 111 4.65 14.62 -3.69
C ALA A 111 5.39 15.61 -2.79
N ALA A 112 4.84 15.90 -1.61
CA ALA A 112 5.46 16.78 -0.63
C ALA A 112 6.82 16.25 -0.14
N LEU A 113 6.98 14.94 0.06
CA LEU A 113 8.27 14.36 0.46
C LEU A 113 9.33 14.48 -0.64
N VAL A 114 8.95 14.22 -1.89
CA VAL A 114 9.86 14.41 -3.04
C VAL A 114 10.26 15.87 -3.18
N ALA A 115 9.32 16.80 -2.99
CA ALA A 115 9.56 18.23 -2.99
C ALA A 115 10.55 18.69 -1.90
N LEU A 116 10.46 18.11 -0.69
CA LEU A 116 11.38 18.40 0.42
C LEU A 116 12.78 17.80 0.23
N ARG A 117 12.92 16.83 -0.68
CA ARG A 117 14.15 16.07 -0.94
C ARG A 117 14.31 15.77 -2.45
N PRO A 118 14.41 16.79 -3.32
CA PRO A 118 14.35 16.61 -4.78
C PRO A 118 15.53 15.82 -5.35
N ARG A 119 16.69 15.88 -4.69
CA ARG A 119 17.91 15.11 -5.08
C ARG A 119 17.86 13.65 -4.63
N SER A 120 16.96 13.28 -3.73
CA SER A 120 16.87 11.95 -3.13
C SER A 120 15.43 11.45 -3.10
N ALA A 121 14.74 11.58 -4.24
CA ALA A 121 13.33 11.20 -4.39
C ALA A 121 13.11 9.70 -4.14
N GLY A 122 14.05 8.85 -4.56
CA GLY A 122 14.00 7.42 -4.30
C GLY A 122 14.03 7.12 -2.80
N SER A 123 14.98 7.70 -2.07
CA SER A 123 15.07 7.53 -0.61
C SER A 123 13.86 8.12 0.11
N ALA A 124 13.34 9.27 -0.34
CA ALA A 124 12.15 9.90 0.25
C ALA A 124 10.92 9.00 0.15
N LEU A 125 10.65 8.45 -1.04
CA LEU A 125 9.54 7.53 -1.28
C LEU A 125 9.79 6.14 -0.67
N GLY A 126 11.05 5.74 -0.56
CA GLY A 126 11.44 4.53 0.17
C GLY A 126 11.07 4.63 1.64
N TRP A 127 11.40 5.74 2.32
CA TRP A 127 10.96 5.97 3.70
C TRP A 127 9.45 6.08 3.81
N TYR A 128 8.78 6.67 2.82
CA TYR A 128 7.33 6.75 2.76
C TYR A 128 6.66 5.35 2.74
N ASN A 129 7.21 4.42 1.96
CA ASN A 129 6.77 3.03 1.94
C ASN A 129 7.13 2.29 3.23
N ALA A 130 8.32 2.51 3.80
CA ALA A 130 8.69 1.93 5.08
C ALA A 130 7.75 2.37 6.22
N SER A 131 7.40 3.66 6.28
CA SER A 131 6.41 4.18 7.23
C SER A 131 5.04 3.53 7.06
N PHE A 132 4.61 3.26 5.82
CA PHE A 132 3.38 2.53 5.58
C PHE A 132 3.44 1.12 6.16
N ASN A 133 4.53 0.38 5.94
CA ASN A 133 4.70 -0.98 6.46
C ASN A 133 4.74 -1.01 7.99
N ILE A 134 5.41 -0.05 8.63
CA ILE A 134 5.45 0.08 10.10
C ILE A 134 4.03 0.30 10.65
N GLY A 135 3.27 1.22 10.05
CA GLY A 135 1.90 1.47 10.46
C GLY A 135 0.98 0.28 10.20
N ALA A 136 1.09 -0.36 9.05
CA ALA A 136 0.31 -1.53 8.69
C ALA A 136 0.53 -2.69 9.68
N PHE A 137 1.79 -2.94 10.04
CA PHE A 137 2.15 -3.89 11.10
C PHE A 137 1.41 -3.56 12.39
N ALA A 138 1.53 -2.32 12.89
CA ALA A 138 0.81 -1.90 14.10
C ALA A 138 -0.72 -2.06 13.99
N GLY A 139 -1.30 -1.83 12.81
CA GLY A 139 -2.73 -2.01 12.53
C GLY A 139 -3.18 -3.48 12.61
N TYR A 140 -2.42 -4.42 12.03
CA TYR A 140 -2.78 -5.84 12.10
C TYR A 140 -2.74 -6.40 13.53
N TYR A 141 -1.81 -5.92 14.36
CA TYR A 141 -1.71 -6.31 15.77
C TYR A 141 -2.60 -5.47 16.70
N TRP A 142 -3.47 -4.60 16.17
CA TRP A 142 -4.31 -3.73 16.99
C TRP A 142 -5.39 -4.47 17.79
N GLY A 143 -5.61 -5.77 17.51
CA GLY A 143 -6.54 -6.62 18.27
C GLY A 143 -6.24 -6.71 19.77
N TYR A 144 -4.97 -6.57 20.18
CA TYR A 144 -4.60 -6.53 21.60
C TYR A 144 -5.25 -5.36 22.35
N ALA A 145 -5.36 -4.18 21.70
CA ALA A 145 -6.03 -3.03 22.29
C ALA A 145 -7.55 -3.28 22.44
N ALA A 146 -8.15 -3.98 21.46
CA ALA A 146 -9.57 -4.33 21.46
C ALA A 146 -9.96 -5.25 22.62
N HIS A 147 -9.10 -6.22 22.93
CA HIS A 147 -9.32 -7.16 24.04
C HIS A 147 -9.43 -6.43 25.39
N LEU A 148 -8.70 -5.32 25.56
CA LEU A 148 -8.66 -4.58 26.82
C LEU A 148 -9.76 -3.50 26.93
N LEU A 149 -10.11 -2.85 25.81
CA LEU A 149 -10.94 -1.64 25.80
C LEU A 149 -12.32 -1.83 25.12
N GLY A 150 -12.55 -2.98 24.49
CA GLY A 150 -13.64 -3.18 23.54
C GLY A 150 -13.35 -2.53 22.18
N TRP A 151 -14.10 -2.96 21.16
CA TRP A 151 -13.78 -2.61 19.77
C TRP A 151 -14.01 -1.12 19.46
N ARG A 152 -15.01 -0.47 20.07
CA ARG A 152 -15.32 0.95 19.85
C ARG A 152 -14.20 1.86 20.35
N ALA A 153 -13.75 1.66 21.60
CA ALA A 153 -12.66 2.46 22.17
C ALA A 153 -11.32 2.20 21.47
N ALA A 154 -11.04 0.94 21.13
CA ALA A 154 -9.85 0.59 20.35
C ALA A 154 -9.87 1.24 18.95
N ALA A 155 -11.04 1.38 18.33
CA ALA A 155 -11.18 2.08 17.05
C ALA A 155 -10.98 3.59 17.15
N LEU A 156 -11.36 4.21 18.27
CA LEU A 156 -11.30 5.66 18.47
C LEU A 156 -9.86 6.17 18.69
N ALA A 157 -9.03 5.42 19.40
CA ALA A 157 -7.65 5.83 19.74
C ALA A 157 -6.78 6.24 18.53
N PRO A 158 -6.64 5.41 17.46
CA PRO A 158 -5.85 5.81 16.30
C PRO A 158 -6.51 6.92 15.47
N ALA A 159 -7.85 7.00 15.50
CA ALA A 159 -8.61 8.05 14.84
C ALA A 159 -8.32 9.44 15.44
N LEU A 160 -8.32 9.54 16.77
CA LEU A 160 -7.96 10.77 17.49
C LEU A 160 -6.51 11.17 17.24
N LEU A 161 -5.59 10.19 17.21
CA LEU A 161 -4.19 10.45 16.87
C LEU A 161 -4.05 11.04 15.46
N ALA A 162 -4.78 10.51 14.46
CA ALA A 162 -4.76 11.05 13.11
C ALA A 162 -5.32 12.48 13.04
N VAL A 163 -6.42 12.76 13.74
CA VAL A 163 -6.96 14.13 13.85
C VAL A 163 -5.94 15.07 14.48
N ALA A 164 -5.32 14.69 15.59
CA ALA A 164 -4.30 15.51 16.24
C ALA A 164 -3.10 15.76 15.32
N MET A 165 -2.66 14.71 14.60
CA MET A 165 -1.54 14.82 13.68
C MET A 165 -1.86 15.61 12.40
N SER A 166 -3.14 15.80 12.06
CA SER A 166 -3.53 16.56 10.88
C SER A 166 -3.29 18.07 11.02
N ALA A 167 -3.40 18.62 12.23
CA ALA A 167 -3.42 20.07 12.44
C ALA A 167 -2.12 20.77 11.99
N PRO A 168 -0.90 20.25 12.28
CA PRO A 168 0.34 20.83 11.75
C PRO A 168 0.45 20.78 10.22
N LEU A 169 -0.08 19.74 9.58
CA LEU A 169 -0.07 19.61 8.12
C LEU A 169 -1.02 20.63 7.47
N ILE A 170 -2.21 20.84 8.04
CA ILE A 170 -3.20 21.76 7.49
C ILE A 170 -2.69 23.22 7.50
N LYS A 171 -1.94 23.60 8.54
CA LYS A 171 -1.35 24.94 8.66
C LYS A 171 -0.29 25.21 7.59
N GLU A 172 0.30 24.17 7.02
CA GLU A 172 1.41 24.24 6.09
C GLU A 172 0.92 23.98 4.65
N PRO A 173 0.73 25.03 3.81
CA PRO A 173 0.21 24.84 2.46
C PRO A 173 1.06 23.84 1.66
N GLY A 174 2.38 23.85 1.81
CA GLY A 174 3.29 23.04 0.99
C GLY A 174 3.37 23.56 -0.46
N LEU A 175 3.92 22.75 -1.36
CA LEU A 175 4.03 23.14 -2.76
C LEU A 175 2.68 23.09 -3.47
N ARG A 176 2.49 24.02 -4.40
CA ARG A 176 1.38 24.03 -5.34
C ARG A 176 1.93 23.67 -6.71
N SER A 177 1.47 22.55 -7.25
CA SER A 177 1.85 22.09 -8.59
C SER A 177 0.63 22.13 -9.49
N SER A 178 0.72 22.60 -10.74
CA SER A 178 -0.43 22.65 -11.64
C SER A 178 -1.02 21.24 -11.85
N ALA A 179 -2.33 21.08 -11.66
CA ALA A 179 -2.95 19.76 -11.84
C ALA A 179 -2.94 19.39 -13.32
N SER A 180 -2.09 18.43 -13.69
CA SER A 180 -2.03 17.88 -15.05
C SER A 180 -1.91 16.37 -14.98
N LEU A 181 -2.84 15.67 -15.66
CA LEU A 181 -2.72 14.23 -15.86
C LEU A 181 -1.68 13.98 -16.93
N SER A 182 -0.76 13.05 -16.66
CA SER A 182 0.33 12.73 -17.57
C SER A 182 0.12 11.34 -18.17
N TRP A 183 0.00 11.26 -19.50
CA TRP A 183 -0.02 9.97 -20.20
C TRP A 183 1.24 9.15 -19.91
N ARG A 184 2.39 9.80 -19.69
CA ARG A 184 3.62 9.10 -19.30
C ARG A 184 3.51 8.46 -17.91
N ALA A 185 2.80 9.10 -16.97
CA ALA A 185 2.49 8.48 -15.68
C ALA A 185 1.53 7.29 -15.85
N ALA A 186 0.56 7.39 -16.76
CA ALA A 186 -0.30 6.25 -17.10
C ALA A 186 0.48 5.09 -17.72
N LYS A 187 1.43 5.35 -18.64
CA LYS A 187 2.35 4.33 -19.17
C LYS A 187 3.17 3.65 -18.07
N LEU A 188 3.65 4.41 -17.08
CA LEU A 188 4.34 3.84 -15.92
C LEU A 188 3.42 2.94 -15.10
N GLY A 189 2.19 3.37 -14.83
CA GLY A 189 1.16 2.53 -14.18
C GLY A 189 0.88 1.24 -14.97
N LEU A 190 0.77 1.33 -16.30
CA LEU A 190 0.59 0.18 -17.17
C LEU A 190 1.81 -0.77 -17.16
N ALA A 191 3.00 -0.24 -16.94
CA ALA A 191 4.21 -1.05 -16.77
C ALA A 191 4.31 -1.67 -15.36
N SER A 192 3.80 -1.01 -14.32
CA SER A 192 3.92 -1.45 -12.93
C SER A 192 2.78 -2.32 -12.41
N PHE A 193 1.57 -2.24 -12.98
CA PHE A 193 0.43 -3.02 -12.47
C PHE A 193 0.65 -4.54 -12.43
N PRO A 194 1.37 -5.17 -13.39
CA PRO A 194 1.57 -6.62 -13.35
C PRO A 194 2.36 -7.07 -12.11
N ILE A 195 3.53 -6.47 -11.84
CA ILE A 195 4.32 -6.79 -10.66
C ILE A 195 3.65 -6.32 -9.36
N TRP A 196 2.91 -5.20 -9.38
CA TRP A 196 2.13 -4.76 -8.23
C TRP A 196 1.08 -5.82 -7.86
N GLY A 197 0.33 -6.29 -8.85
CA GLY A 197 -0.68 -7.33 -8.66
C GLY A 197 -0.09 -8.68 -8.27
N ALA A 198 1.07 -9.03 -8.82
CA ALA A 198 1.80 -10.23 -8.41
C ALA A 198 2.25 -10.16 -6.96
N ALA A 199 2.85 -9.05 -6.55
CA ALA A 199 3.23 -8.85 -5.15
C ALA A 199 2.02 -8.85 -4.22
N TYR A 200 0.90 -8.23 -4.63
CA TYR A 200 -0.34 -8.24 -3.86
C TYR A 200 -0.87 -9.67 -3.67
N ALA A 201 -1.01 -10.44 -4.76
CA ALA A 201 -1.48 -11.83 -4.71
C ALA A 201 -0.57 -12.71 -3.85
N ALA A 202 0.75 -12.62 -4.02
CA ALA A 202 1.72 -13.34 -3.21
C ALA A 202 1.57 -12.98 -1.72
N ASN A 203 1.54 -11.69 -1.39
CA ASN A 203 1.47 -11.24 0.01
C ASN A 203 0.18 -11.69 0.71
N SER A 204 -0.92 -11.82 -0.03
CA SER A 204 -2.20 -12.27 0.52
C SER A 204 -2.30 -13.79 0.67
N LEU A 205 -1.64 -14.56 -0.19
CA LEU A 205 -1.90 -16.01 -0.33
C LEU A 205 -0.70 -16.91 -0.03
N THR A 206 0.50 -16.37 0.20
CA THR A 206 1.70 -17.17 0.49
C THR A 206 1.52 -18.06 1.73
N ALA A 207 0.98 -17.52 2.83
CA ALA A 207 0.78 -18.28 4.06
C ALA A 207 -0.17 -19.47 3.82
N THR A 208 -1.29 -19.21 3.16
CA THR A 208 -2.28 -20.22 2.77
C THR A 208 -1.64 -21.29 1.90
N TRP A 209 -0.90 -20.88 0.87
CA TRP A 209 -0.26 -21.80 -0.07
C TRP A 209 0.80 -22.68 0.61
N LEU A 210 1.66 -22.10 1.46
CA LEU A 210 2.66 -22.84 2.24
C LEU A 210 2.01 -23.88 3.17
N HIS A 211 0.90 -23.49 3.80
CA HIS A 211 0.19 -24.38 4.72
C HIS A 211 -0.41 -25.59 3.99
N PHE A 212 -1.20 -25.33 2.94
CA PHE A 212 -1.95 -26.39 2.26
C PHE A 212 -1.13 -27.24 1.30
N TYR A 213 -0.12 -26.65 0.62
CA TYR A 213 0.59 -27.33 -0.47
C TYR A 213 2.06 -27.62 -0.17
N ARG A 214 2.61 -27.09 0.93
CA ARG A 214 3.99 -27.36 1.37
C ARG A 214 4.08 -27.99 2.75
N GLY A 215 2.94 -28.27 3.41
CA GLY A 215 2.89 -28.94 4.72
C GLY A 215 3.46 -28.09 5.86
N VAL A 216 3.58 -26.78 5.67
CA VAL A 216 4.13 -25.88 6.69
C VAL A 216 3.05 -25.63 7.77
N PRO A 217 3.37 -25.73 9.07
CA PRO A 217 2.42 -25.36 10.12
C PRO A 217 1.90 -23.93 9.96
N ALA A 218 0.62 -23.68 10.25
CA ALA A 218 -0.01 -22.38 10.02
C ALA A 218 0.74 -21.21 10.69
N SER A 219 1.25 -21.41 11.90
CA SER A 219 2.06 -20.41 12.63
C SER A 219 3.37 -20.08 11.89
N ALA A 220 4.06 -21.10 11.38
CA ALA A 220 5.29 -20.94 10.62
C ALA A 220 5.02 -20.31 9.24
N ALA A 221 3.94 -20.69 8.55
CA ALA A 221 3.55 -20.12 7.27
C ALA A 221 3.21 -18.62 7.37
N GLY A 222 2.53 -18.23 8.46
CA GLY A 222 2.29 -16.83 8.80
C GLY A 222 3.59 -16.06 9.06
N ALA A 223 4.51 -16.64 9.85
CA ALA A 223 5.82 -16.05 10.11
C ALA A 223 6.65 -15.87 8.83
N ILE A 224 6.68 -16.88 7.93
CA ILE A 224 7.37 -16.81 6.64
C ILE A 224 6.80 -15.67 5.78
N SER A 225 5.47 -15.56 5.68
CA SER A 225 4.82 -14.50 4.90
C SER A 225 5.10 -13.10 5.43
N SER A 226 5.40 -12.96 6.73
CA SER A 226 5.80 -11.70 7.34
C SER A 226 7.20 -11.22 6.91
N ALA A 227 8.05 -12.10 6.36
CA ALA A 227 9.38 -11.74 5.86
C ALA A 227 9.31 -10.66 4.76
N THR A 228 8.22 -10.64 4.00
CA THR A 228 7.94 -9.59 3.03
C THR A 228 7.79 -8.21 3.67
N MET A 229 7.13 -8.12 4.82
CA MET A 229 7.00 -6.86 5.56
C MET A 229 8.36 -6.37 6.08
N ALA A 230 9.23 -7.29 6.52
CA ALA A 230 10.58 -6.95 6.97
C ALA A 230 11.41 -6.29 5.86
N SER A 231 11.30 -6.80 4.62
CA SER A 231 11.96 -6.17 3.46
C SER A 231 11.47 -4.73 3.24
N GLY A 232 10.19 -4.49 3.49
CA GLY A 232 9.55 -3.18 3.37
C GLY A 232 10.01 -2.16 4.41
N LEU A 233 10.54 -2.60 5.57
CA LEU A 233 11.10 -1.71 6.61
C LEU A 233 12.41 -1.05 6.17
N LEU A 234 13.15 -1.69 5.25
CA LEU A 234 14.40 -1.17 4.71
C LEU A 234 14.18 -0.06 3.66
N GLY A 235 12.93 0.36 3.45
CA GLY A 235 12.49 1.16 2.32
C GLY A 235 13.37 2.36 1.98
N GLY A 236 13.67 3.27 2.91
CA GLY A 236 14.47 4.47 2.59
C GLY A 236 15.94 4.19 2.22
N MET A 237 16.50 3.11 2.78
CA MET A 237 17.85 2.62 2.43
C MET A 237 17.83 2.03 1.02
N LEU A 238 16.83 1.20 0.72
CA LEU A 238 16.61 0.60 -0.60
C LEU A 238 16.29 1.65 -1.67
N GLY A 239 15.50 2.67 -1.34
CA GLY A 239 15.19 3.80 -2.21
C GLY A 239 16.43 4.62 -2.58
N SER A 240 17.46 4.65 -1.72
CA SER A 240 18.72 5.33 -2.03
C SER A 240 19.51 4.65 -3.16
N ILE A 241 19.24 3.37 -3.45
CA ILE A 241 19.81 2.67 -4.61
C ILE A 241 19.39 3.38 -5.89
N TYR A 242 18.11 3.72 -6.02
CA TYR A 242 17.62 4.51 -7.15
C TYR A 242 18.34 5.85 -7.28
N ASP A 243 18.61 6.54 -6.17
CA ASP A 243 19.25 7.85 -6.19
C ASP A 243 20.74 7.79 -6.58
N ARG A 244 21.47 6.74 -6.16
CA ARG A 244 22.92 6.58 -6.39
C ARG A 244 23.27 6.03 -7.77
N VAL A 245 22.42 5.19 -8.35
CA VAL A 245 22.71 4.55 -9.65
C VAL A 245 22.57 5.55 -10.80
N ARG A 246 23.54 5.58 -11.72
CA ARG A 246 23.52 6.47 -12.90
C ARG A 246 22.38 6.12 -13.85
N ASN A 247 22.23 4.84 -14.19
CA ASN A 247 21.15 4.36 -15.04
C ASN A 247 19.88 4.09 -14.21
N LYS A 248 18.99 5.08 -14.13
CA LYS A 248 17.73 5.00 -13.37
C LYS A 248 16.79 3.88 -13.86
N ARG A 249 16.85 3.52 -15.14
CA ARG A 249 16.02 2.45 -15.73
C ARG A 249 16.49 1.04 -15.34
N ALA A 250 17.77 0.88 -15.00
CA ALA A 250 18.32 -0.41 -14.59
C ALA A 250 17.77 -0.87 -13.23
N VAL A 251 17.48 0.06 -12.33
CA VAL A 251 17.01 -0.25 -10.97
C VAL A 251 15.69 -1.03 -10.96
N PRO A 252 14.59 -0.52 -11.57
CA PRO A 252 13.34 -1.29 -11.64
C PRO A 252 13.50 -2.57 -12.46
N PHE A 253 14.34 -2.61 -13.50
CA PHE A 253 14.56 -3.83 -14.26
C PHE A 253 15.13 -4.96 -13.38
N TYR A 254 16.25 -4.72 -12.71
CA TYR A 254 16.90 -5.74 -11.89
C TYR A 254 16.10 -6.11 -10.65
N SER A 255 15.38 -5.14 -10.05
CA SER A 255 14.55 -5.42 -8.90
C SER A 255 13.31 -6.25 -9.27
N ALA A 256 12.69 -5.99 -10.44
CA ALA A 256 11.62 -6.85 -10.96
C ALA A 256 12.12 -8.25 -11.34
N PHE A 257 13.33 -8.34 -11.90
CA PHE A 257 13.96 -9.63 -12.19
C PHE A 257 14.21 -10.44 -10.90
N LEU A 258 14.73 -9.80 -9.84
CA LEU A 258 14.88 -10.43 -8.53
C LEU A 258 13.54 -10.96 -8.00
N THR A 259 12.48 -10.15 -8.08
CA THR A 259 11.12 -10.57 -7.70
C THR A 259 10.66 -11.80 -8.49
N ALA A 260 10.83 -11.78 -9.81
CA ALA A 260 10.43 -12.87 -10.68
C ALA A 260 11.17 -14.18 -10.36
N VAL A 261 12.49 -14.13 -10.18
CA VAL A 261 13.32 -15.29 -9.85
C VAL A 261 12.95 -15.87 -8.49
N ALA A 262 12.78 -15.02 -7.48
CA ALA A 262 12.39 -15.47 -6.15
C ALA A 262 11.01 -16.12 -6.13
N MET A 263 10.04 -15.57 -6.88
CA MET A 263 8.71 -16.18 -7.04
C MET A 263 8.75 -17.52 -7.79
N ALA A 264 9.53 -17.62 -8.89
CA ALA A 264 9.67 -18.86 -9.64
C ALA A 264 10.38 -19.97 -8.85
N ALA A 265 11.33 -19.60 -7.98
CA ALA A 265 12.06 -20.54 -7.14
C ALA A 265 11.21 -21.10 -6.00
N LEU A 266 10.21 -20.35 -5.51
CA LEU A 266 9.42 -20.73 -4.32
C LEU A 266 8.74 -22.11 -4.41
N PRO A 267 8.07 -22.50 -5.51
CA PRO A 267 7.49 -23.84 -5.64
C PRO A 267 8.53 -24.97 -5.77
N LEU A 268 9.75 -24.65 -6.18
CA LEU A 268 10.81 -25.63 -6.48
C LEU A 268 11.77 -25.83 -5.29
N ALA A 269 11.97 -24.79 -4.48
CA ALA A 269 12.93 -24.79 -3.39
C ALA A 269 12.40 -25.54 -2.15
N PRO A 270 13.30 -26.13 -1.32
CA PRO A 270 12.95 -26.65 -0.01
C PRO A 270 12.21 -25.61 0.86
N ALA A 271 11.27 -26.08 1.69
CA ALA A 271 10.39 -25.20 2.46
C ALA A 271 11.17 -24.29 3.44
N GLU A 272 12.34 -24.74 3.89
CA GLU A 272 13.26 -24.04 4.79
C GLU A 272 13.84 -22.76 4.17
N ILE A 273 13.91 -22.68 2.84
CA ILE A 273 14.44 -21.52 2.10
C ILE A 273 13.33 -20.47 1.84
N SER A 274 12.05 -20.83 2.04
CA SER A 274 10.91 -19.93 1.83
C SER A 274 11.04 -18.56 2.51
N PRO A 275 11.51 -18.42 3.77
CA PRO A 275 11.72 -17.09 4.36
C PRO A 275 12.62 -16.18 3.54
N LEU A 276 13.72 -16.71 2.99
CA LEU A 276 14.68 -15.96 2.19
C LEU A 276 14.10 -15.58 0.82
N LEU A 277 13.36 -16.49 0.18
CA LEU A 277 12.71 -16.21 -1.11
C LEU A 277 11.58 -15.18 -0.95
N VAL A 278 10.79 -15.29 0.12
CA VAL A 278 9.74 -14.34 0.45
C VAL A 278 10.31 -12.95 0.75
N PHE A 279 11.37 -12.89 1.55
CA PHE A 279 12.11 -11.65 1.77
C PHE A 279 12.66 -11.06 0.46
N SER A 280 13.23 -11.90 -0.40
CA SER A 280 13.88 -11.47 -1.65
C SER A 280 12.89 -10.89 -2.65
N TYR A 281 11.74 -11.53 -2.86
CA TYR A 281 10.72 -10.97 -3.76
C TYR A 281 10.12 -9.69 -3.17
N GLY A 282 9.94 -9.62 -1.84
CA GLY A 282 9.49 -8.41 -1.15
C GLY A 282 10.46 -7.24 -1.32
N LEU A 283 11.76 -7.51 -1.20
CA LEU A 283 12.83 -6.53 -1.41
C LEU A 283 12.83 -6.03 -2.85
N GLY A 284 12.80 -6.94 -3.82
CA GLY A 284 12.73 -6.61 -5.25
C GLY A 284 11.50 -5.76 -5.59
N TYR A 285 10.34 -6.13 -5.05
CA TYR A 285 9.11 -5.35 -5.22
C TYR A 285 9.20 -3.95 -4.58
N THR A 286 9.73 -3.86 -3.36
CA THR A 286 9.88 -2.58 -2.65
C THR A 286 10.79 -1.61 -3.40
N VAL A 287 11.93 -2.09 -3.91
CA VAL A 287 12.85 -1.30 -4.75
C VAL A 287 12.16 -0.90 -6.06
N TYR A 288 11.43 -1.84 -6.69
CA TYR A 288 10.73 -1.59 -7.94
C TYR A 288 9.72 -0.46 -7.81
N ILE A 289 8.75 -0.59 -6.89
CA ILE A 289 7.64 0.35 -6.77
C ILE A 289 8.12 1.74 -6.34
N THR A 290 9.13 1.79 -5.45
CA THR A 290 9.78 3.03 -5.05
C THR A 290 10.45 3.73 -6.23
N SER A 291 11.09 2.97 -7.12
CA SER A 291 11.72 3.50 -8.34
C SER A 291 10.70 4.02 -9.34
N ILE A 292 9.59 3.28 -9.53
CA ILE A 292 8.47 3.71 -10.40
C ILE A 292 7.88 5.03 -9.89
N TYR A 293 7.58 5.13 -8.60
CA TYR A 293 7.08 6.37 -8.01
C TYR A 293 8.09 7.52 -8.10
N ALA A 294 9.38 7.25 -7.91
CA ALA A 294 10.43 8.26 -8.05
C ALA A 294 10.65 8.73 -9.50
N MET A 295 10.39 7.88 -10.49
CA MET A 295 10.33 8.27 -11.90
C MET A 295 9.05 9.06 -12.20
N GLY A 296 7.90 8.57 -11.74
CA GLY A 296 6.60 9.21 -11.91
C GLY A 296 6.55 10.62 -11.33
N ALA A 297 7.12 10.82 -10.15
CA ALA A 297 7.20 12.11 -9.49
C ALA A 297 7.97 13.19 -10.29
N LYS A 298 8.73 12.80 -11.32
CA LYS A 298 9.42 13.73 -12.23
C LYS A 298 8.62 14.05 -13.51
N LEU A 299 7.47 13.38 -13.73
CA LEU A 299 6.66 13.50 -14.95
C LEU A 299 5.57 14.58 -14.83
N GLY A 300 5.99 15.82 -14.62
CA GLY A 300 5.07 16.95 -14.46
C GLY A 300 4.65 17.13 -13.00
N ASN A 301 3.35 17.04 -12.72
CA ASN A 301 2.84 17.16 -11.35
C ASN A 301 3.08 15.84 -10.56
N PRO A 302 3.86 15.87 -9.47
CA PRO A 302 4.18 14.66 -8.73
C PRO A 302 2.97 14.00 -8.08
N SER A 303 2.03 14.75 -7.50
CA SER A 303 0.85 14.17 -6.85
C SER A 303 -0.08 13.53 -7.89
N ALA A 304 -0.31 14.20 -9.02
CA ALA A 304 -1.08 13.63 -10.12
C ALA A 304 -0.45 12.34 -10.68
N ALA A 305 0.86 12.33 -10.90
CA ALA A 305 1.56 11.16 -11.41
C ALA A 305 1.47 9.97 -10.44
N LEU A 306 1.72 10.19 -9.14
CA LEU A 306 1.62 9.15 -8.12
C LEU A 306 0.19 8.59 -8.00
N ALA A 307 -0.82 9.47 -8.06
CA ALA A 307 -2.22 9.07 -8.04
C ALA A 307 -2.57 8.19 -9.25
N VAL A 308 -2.19 8.61 -10.47
CA VAL A 308 -2.47 7.85 -11.69
C VAL A 308 -1.81 6.48 -11.67
N ILE A 309 -0.52 6.40 -11.31
CA ILE A 309 0.20 5.13 -11.23
C ILE A 309 -0.50 4.20 -10.23
N ASN A 310 -0.76 4.67 -9.01
CA ASN A 310 -1.35 3.83 -7.97
C ASN A 310 -2.79 3.39 -8.28
N VAL A 311 -3.59 4.26 -8.91
CA VAL A 311 -4.95 3.88 -9.34
C VAL A 311 -4.92 2.79 -10.40
N ILE A 312 -4.02 2.87 -11.38
CA ILE A 312 -3.86 1.82 -12.40
C ILE A 312 -3.37 0.52 -11.76
N ASP A 313 -2.33 0.61 -10.93
CA ASP A 313 -1.77 -0.54 -10.20
C ASP A 313 -2.85 -1.28 -9.41
N MET A 314 -3.62 -0.55 -8.59
CA MET A 314 -4.69 -1.13 -7.79
C MET A 314 -5.81 -1.71 -8.66
N SER A 315 -6.29 -0.95 -9.65
CA SER A 315 -7.48 -1.33 -10.43
C SER A 315 -7.24 -2.57 -11.28
N LEU A 316 -6.07 -2.68 -11.90
CA LEU A 316 -5.73 -3.80 -12.77
C LEU A 316 -5.02 -4.95 -12.02
N GLY A 317 -4.31 -4.63 -10.94
CA GLY A 317 -3.49 -5.60 -10.22
C GLY A 317 -4.25 -6.43 -9.18
N MET A 318 -5.29 -5.89 -8.52
CA MET A 318 -5.98 -6.63 -7.45
C MET A 318 -6.64 -7.92 -7.93
N GLY A 319 -7.03 -8.01 -9.21
CA GLY A 319 -7.66 -9.20 -9.79
C GLY A 319 -6.77 -10.45 -9.79
N PHE A 320 -5.44 -10.30 -9.72
CA PHE A 320 -4.53 -11.44 -9.77
C PHE A 320 -4.58 -12.33 -8.53
N SER A 321 -5.09 -11.84 -7.39
CA SER A 321 -5.32 -12.70 -6.21
C SER A 321 -6.37 -13.77 -6.48
N TYR A 322 -7.43 -13.45 -7.23
CA TYR A 322 -8.45 -14.42 -7.64
C TYR A 322 -7.87 -15.46 -8.61
N VAL A 323 -7.06 -15.02 -9.57
CA VAL A 323 -6.37 -15.91 -10.51
C VAL A 323 -5.43 -16.85 -9.75
N PHE A 324 -4.69 -16.34 -8.75
CA PHE A 324 -3.83 -17.15 -7.89
C PHE A 324 -4.65 -18.22 -7.15
N SER A 325 -5.74 -17.83 -6.47
CA SER A 325 -6.57 -18.76 -5.72
C SER A 325 -7.18 -19.86 -6.59
N TYR A 326 -7.65 -19.52 -7.79
CA TYR A 326 -8.18 -20.50 -8.73
C TYR A 326 -7.09 -21.46 -9.24
N THR A 327 -5.93 -20.94 -9.62
CA THR A 327 -4.87 -21.76 -10.21
C THR A 327 -4.10 -22.60 -9.21
N MET A 328 -4.00 -22.19 -7.94
CA MET A 328 -3.34 -22.98 -6.90
C MET A 328 -4.06 -24.30 -6.59
N GLU A 329 -5.38 -24.36 -6.75
CA GLU A 329 -6.17 -25.58 -6.60
C GLU A 329 -5.94 -26.57 -7.75
N LEU A 330 -5.72 -26.05 -8.97
CA LEU A 330 -5.43 -26.89 -10.15
C LEU A 330 -4.01 -27.48 -10.09
N ASN A 331 -3.03 -26.63 -9.80
CA ASN A 331 -1.64 -27.04 -9.63
C ASN A 331 -0.91 -26.00 -8.76
N PRO A 332 -0.29 -26.40 -7.64
CA PRO A 332 0.34 -25.45 -6.71
C PRO A 332 1.50 -24.64 -7.31
N ALA A 333 2.12 -25.05 -8.42
CA ALA A 333 3.23 -24.33 -9.05
C ALA A 333 2.79 -23.28 -10.08
N ILE A 334 1.63 -23.47 -10.74
CA ILE A 334 1.09 -22.54 -11.75
C ILE A 334 0.95 -21.09 -11.25
N PRO A 335 0.34 -20.80 -10.08
CA PRO A 335 0.17 -19.43 -9.62
C PRO A 335 1.51 -18.69 -9.54
N TRP A 336 2.55 -19.34 -9.01
CA TRP A 336 3.89 -18.76 -8.90
C TRP A 336 4.56 -18.51 -10.25
N ALA A 337 4.33 -19.37 -11.24
CA ALA A 337 4.78 -19.15 -12.61
C ALA A 337 4.10 -17.92 -13.24
N ILE A 338 2.78 -17.76 -13.03
CA ILE A 338 2.03 -16.56 -13.48
C ILE A 338 2.60 -15.31 -12.82
N LEU A 339 2.77 -15.32 -11.49
CA LEU A 339 3.29 -14.17 -10.75
C LEU A 339 4.71 -13.77 -11.21
N SER A 340 5.57 -14.78 -11.44
CA SER A 340 6.91 -14.56 -11.99
C SER A 340 6.86 -13.94 -13.40
N ALA A 341 5.99 -14.43 -14.27
CA ALA A 341 5.80 -13.87 -15.61
C ALA A 341 5.32 -12.42 -15.57
N LEU A 342 4.37 -12.09 -14.69
CA LEU A 342 3.91 -10.70 -14.48
C LEU A 342 5.07 -9.79 -14.04
N ALA A 343 5.92 -10.25 -13.13
CA ALA A 343 7.11 -9.49 -12.71
C ALA A 343 8.10 -9.26 -13.88
N LEU A 344 8.31 -10.26 -14.76
CA LEU A 344 9.16 -10.10 -15.96
C LEU A 344 8.54 -9.16 -17.01
N ILE A 345 7.21 -9.21 -17.18
CA ILE A 345 6.49 -8.27 -18.06
C ILE A 345 6.75 -6.83 -17.58
N SER A 346 6.62 -6.58 -16.28
CA SER A 346 6.94 -5.29 -15.68
C SER A 346 8.41 -4.87 -15.87
N ALA A 347 9.35 -5.80 -15.72
CA ALA A 347 10.78 -5.52 -15.96
C ALA A 347 11.02 -5.00 -17.38
N THR A 348 10.45 -5.67 -18.38
CA THR A 348 10.64 -5.33 -19.80
C THR A 348 9.84 -4.10 -20.23
N ALA A 349 8.61 -3.93 -19.73
CA ALA A 349 7.77 -2.77 -20.01
C ALA A 349 8.41 -1.46 -19.50
N THR A 350 9.05 -1.51 -18.32
CA THR A 350 9.71 -0.34 -17.73
C THR A 350 10.95 0.11 -18.51
N LEU A 351 11.61 -0.81 -19.23
CA LEU A 351 12.71 -0.46 -20.14
C LEU A 351 12.22 0.29 -21.39
N ARG A 352 11.01 -0.04 -21.90
CA ARG A 352 10.47 0.45 -23.17
C ARG A 352 9.57 1.69 -23.04
N GLY A 353 8.91 1.91 -21.91
CA GLY A 353 7.77 2.83 -21.78
C GLY A 353 8.05 4.33 -21.56
N ALA A 354 9.31 4.77 -21.54
CA ALA A 354 9.67 6.13 -21.11
C ALA A 354 9.86 7.17 -22.24
N ASP A 355 9.69 6.77 -23.51
CA ASP A 355 9.82 7.66 -24.66
C ASP A 355 8.43 8.12 -25.18
#